data_AF-A0A8C1JE95-F1
#
_entry.id   AF-A0A8C1JE95-F1
#
_cell.length_a   1.000
_cell.length_b   1.000
_cell.length_c   1.000
_cell.angle_alpha   90.00
_cell.angle_beta   90.00
_cell.angle_gamma   90.00
#
_symmetry.space_group_name_H-M   'P 1'
#
loop_
_entity.id
_entity.type
_entity.pdbx_description
1 polymer ?
#
loop_
_entity_poly.entity_id
_entity_poly.type
_entity_poly.pdbx_seq_one_letter_code
_entity_poly.pdbx_strand_id
1 'polypeptide(L)'
;MFNILILTGLFWSSPALSRPYHYINVRMSWPEAQSYCRSKYTDLATVDSMDDVNRMVNIVDAGYSGSVWIGLKRGTQKRWGWSNGDDTVTQYSPWSAGHLISQNECGYFNFGVWYSYPCSSNLYLVCYNASEYIRVDIRKNWTEAQHYCRQNHIRRSGHHPQL
;
A
#
# COMPACT_ATOMS: atom_id res chain seq x y z
N MET A 1 33.60 10.86 42.22
CA MET A 1 32.78 9.75 41.69
C MET A 1 31.77 10.36 40.72
N PHE A 2 31.64 9.78 39.52
CA PHE A 2 31.04 10.39 38.34
C PHE A 2 29.52 10.62 38.47
N ASN A 3 29.07 11.85 38.15
CA ASN A 3 27.67 12.13 37.83
C ASN A 3 27.38 11.58 36.42
N ILE A 4 26.59 10.51 36.32
CA ILE A 4 26.14 9.97 35.05
C ILE A 4 24.93 10.80 34.59
N LEU A 5 25.14 11.67 33.59
CA LEU A 5 24.06 12.27 32.80
C LEU A 5 23.50 11.18 31.86
N ILE A 6 22.41 10.54 32.29
CA ILE A 6 21.57 9.72 31.42
C ILE A 6 20.83 10.63 30.43
N LEU A 7 21.45 10.89 29.28
CA LEU A 7 20.72 11.27 28.07
C LEU A 7 19.91 10.04 27.63
N THR A 8 18.73 9.86 28.21
CA THR A 8 17.70 9.01 27.61
C THR A 8 17.20 9.72 26.36
N GLY A 9 18.02 9.65 25.31
CA GLY A 9 17.51 9.74 23.96
C GLY A 9 16.53 8.60 23.80
N LEU A 10 15.26 8.86 24.13
CA LEU A 10 14.15 8.14 23.56
C LEU A 10 14.30 8.38 22.06
N PHE A 11 15.04 7.50 21.38
CA PHE A 11 14.72 7.15 20.02
C PHE A 11 13.31 6.59 20.11
N TRP A 12 12.31 7.48 20.14
CA TRP A 12 10.98 7.19 19.70
C TRP A 12 11.16 6.83 18.23
N SER A 13 11.42 5.54 17.99
CA SER A 13 11.18 4.89 16.72
C SER A 13 9.71 5.11 16.44
N SER A 14 9.42 6.25 15.81
CA SER A 14 8.08 6.62 15.39
C SER A 14 7.62 5.47 14.50
N PRO A 15 6.57 4.70 14.86
CA PRO A 15 6.16 3.59 14.01
C PRO A 15 5.74 4.19 12.68
N ALA A 16 6.52 3.95 11.62
CA ALA A 16 6.29 4.44 10.26
C ALA A 16 4.79 4.37 9.92
N LEU A 17 4.30 5.30 9.10
CA LEU A 17 2.89 5.34 8.68
C LEU A 17 2.53 3.96 8.10
N SER A 18 1.98 3.09 8.94
CA SER A 18 1.81 1.69 8.61
C SER A 18 0.46 1.60 7.96
N ARG A 19 0.44 1.33 6.66
CA ARG A 19 -0.77 1.00 5.92
C ARG A 19 -1.22 -0.38 6.39
N PRO A 20 -2.32 -0.52 7.17
CA PRO A 20 -2.73 -1.82 7.69
C PRO A 20 -3.25 -2.66 6.53
N TYR A 21 -2.68 -3.84 6.35
CA TYR A 21 -3.09 -4.81 5.35
C TYR A 21 -3.90 -5.94 6.00
N HIS A 22 -4.87 -6.46 5.24
CA HIS A 22 -5.78 -7.49 5.69
C HIS A 22 -5.84 -8.60 4.64
N TYR A 23 -5.33 -9.78 4.99
CA TYR A 23 -5.47 -10.96 4.16
C TYR A 23 -6.88 -11.52 4.31
N ILE A 24 -7.53 -11.77 3.18
CA ILE A 24 -8.88 -12.33 3.15
C ILE A 24 -8.80 -13.72 2.51
N ASN A 25 -9.06 -14.74 3.32
CA ASN A 25 -9.03 -16.15 2.91
C ASN A 25 -10.32 -16.57 2.18
N VAL A 26 -10.76 -15.77 1.21
CA VAL A 26 -11.88 -16.07 0.32
C VAL A 26 -11.43 -15.77 -1.10
N ARG A 27 -11.68 -16.68 -2.03
CA ARG A 27 -11.28 -16.49 -3.43
C ARG A 27 -12.36 -15.73 -4.19
N MET A 28 -11.96 -14.67 -4.88
CA MET A 28 -12.85 -13.79 -5.65
C MET A 28 -12.19 -13.39 -6.96
N SER A 29 -12.99 -13.06 -7.97
CA SER A 29 -12.46 -12.36 -9.14
C SER A 29 -11.92 -10.98 -8.73
N TRP A 30 -11.00 -10.41 -9.51
CA TRP A 30 -10.45 -9.09 -9.18
C TRP A 30 -11.53 -8.00 -8.98
N PRO A 31 -12.58 -7.86 -9.83
CA PRO A 31 -13.61 -6.86 -9.60
C PRO A 31 -14.43 -7.11 -8.33
N GLU A 32 -14.76 -8.37 -8.03
CA GLU A 32 -15.45 -8.73 -6.77
C GLU A 32 -14.57 -8.43 -5.56
N ALA A 33 -13.27 -8.74 -5.64
CA ALA A 33 -12.30 -8.47 -4.60
C ALA A 33 -12.16 -6.96 -4.33
N GLN A 34 -12.12 -6.14 -5.39
CA GLN A 34 -12.11 -4.69 -5.27
C GLN A 34 -13.37 -4.18 -4.57
N SER A 35 -14.54 -4.64 -5.01
CA SER A 35 -15.82 -4.27 -4.39
C SER A 35 -15.88 -4.70 -2.92
N TYR A 36 -15.40 -5.90 -2.60
CA TYR A 36 -15.32 -6.38 -1.22
C TYR A 36 -14.44 -5.46 -0.37
N CYS A 37 -13.21 -5.18 -0.82
CA CYS A 37 -12.30 -4.31 -0.09
C CYS A 37 -12.89 -2.90 0.09
N ARG A 38 -13.53 -2.31 -0.91
CA ARG A 38 -14.17 -0.99 -0.80
C ARG A 38 -15.38 -0.97 0.12
N SER A 39 -16.04 -2.10 0.33
CA SER A 39 -17.20 -2.22 1.22
C SER A 39 -16.83 -2.39 2.70
N LYS A 40 -15.61 -2.84 3.00
CA LYS A 40 -15.15 -3.20 4.36
C LYS A 40 -13.89 -2.45 4.82
N TYR A 41 -13.10 -1.96 3.88
CA TYR A 41 -11.80 -1.34 4.02
C TYR A 41 -11.70 -0.14 3.07
N THR A 42 -10.49 0.31 2.72
CA THR A 42 -10.32 1.37 1.70
C THR A 42 -10.34 0.82 0.28
N ASP A 43 -9.42 -0.07 -0.09
CA ASP A 43 -9.34 -0.69 -1.43
C ASP A 43 -8.44 -1.94 -1.36
N LEU A 44 -8.21 -2.60 -2.51
CA LEU A 44 -7.16 -3.60 -2.67
C LEU A 44 -5.78 -3.00 -2.42
N ALA A 45 -4.89 -3.79 -1.83
CA ALA A 45 -3.54 -3.37 -1.46
C ALA A 45 -2.77 -2.71 -2.61
N THR A 46 -2.15 -1.57 -2.34
CA THR A 46 -1.04 -1.05 -3.16
C THR A 46 0.28 -1.48 -2.54
N VAL A 47 1.32 -1.60 -3.35
CA VAL A 47 2.67 -1.95 -2.91
C VAL A 47 3.62 -0.91 -3.48
N ASP A 48 4.01 0.08 -2.69
CA ASP A 48 4.84 1.21 -3.14
C ASP A 48 6.27 1.16 -2.58
N SER A 49 6.57 0.19 -1.70
CA SER A 49 7.82 0.09 -0.99
C SER A 49 8.14 -1.35 -0.54
N MET A 50 9.40 -1.60 -0.19
CA MET A 50 9.81 -2.88 0.41
C MET A 50 9.14 -3.13 1.77
N ASP A 51 8.79 -2.06 2.49
CA ASP A 51 8.05 -2.15 3.75
C ASP A 51 6.63 -2.71 3.54
N ASP A 52 5.97 -2.35 2.43
CA ASP A 52 4.69 -2.95 2.05
C ASP A 52 4.83 -4.43 1.73
N VAL A 53 5.89 -4.80 1.00
CA VAL A 53 6.21 -6.21 0.70
C VAL A 53 6.38 -7.00 1.99
N ASN A 54 7.19 -6.52 2.92
CA ASN A 54 7.43 -7.17 4.20
C ASN A 54 6.14 -7.33 5.01
N ARG A 55 5.30 -6.28 5.08
CA ARG A 55 4.01 -6.37 5.75
C ARG A 55 3.09 -7.40 5.09
N MET A 56 2.96 -7.38 3.77
CA MET A 56 2.11 -8.32 3.04
C MET A 56 2.55 -9.79 3.21
N VAL A 57 3.86 -10.06 3.21
CA VAL A 57 4.39 -11.41 3.44
C VAL A 57 4.17 -11.88 4.88
N ASN A 58 4.12 -10.98 5.86
CA ASN A 58 3.96 -11.33 7.26
C ASN A 58 2.49 -11.51 7.72
N ILE A 59 1.51 -11.05 6.93
CA ILE A 59 0.07 -11.18 7.30
C ILE A 59 -0.60 -12.46 6.77
N VAL A 60 0.09 -13.24 5.95
CA VAL A 60 -0.46 -14.47 5.37
C VAL A 60 -0.15 -15.67 6.27
N ASP A 61 -1.11 -16.57 6.45
CA ASP A 61 -0.95 -17.77 7.28
C ASP A 61 0.15 -18.71 6.75
N ALA A 62 0.71 -19.56 7.62
CA ALA A 62 1.76 -20.53 7.28
C ALA A 62 1.41 -21.51 6.14
N GLY A 63 0.13 -21.61 5.75
CA GLY A 63 -0.36 -22.40 4.61
C GLY A 63 -0.53 -21.64 3.30
N TYR A 64 -0.05 -20.38 3.22
CA TYR A 64 -0.20 -19.52 2.05
C TYR A 64 0.51 -20.08 0.81
N SER A 65 -0.28 -20.36 -0.24
CA SER A 65 0.22 -20.98 -1.48
C SER A 65 0.69 -19.99 -2.55
N GLY A 66 0.82 -18.69 -2.24
CA GLY A 66 1.60 -17.77 -3.06
C GLY A 66 0.87 -16.61 -3.74
N SER A 67 -0.41 -16.69 -4.11
CA SER A 67 -1.01 -15.64 -4.98
C SER A 67 -2.21 -14.89 -4.37
N VAL A 68 -2.10 -13.57 -4.27
CA VAL A 68 -3.18 -12.65 -3.84
C VAL A 68 -3.39 -11.51 -4.82
N TRP A 69 -4.65 -11.15 -5.04
CA TRP A 69 -5.00 -9.92 -5.72
C TRP A 69 -4.49 -8.69 -4.96
N ILE A 70 -3.90 -7.78 -5.73
CA ILE A 70 -3.54 -6.41 -5.32
C ILE A 70 -4.23 -5.42 -6.25
N GLY A 71 -4.18 -4.13 -5.92
CA GLY A 71 -4.88 -3.07 -6.63
C GLY A 71 -4.38 -2.78 -8.05
N LEU A 72 -3.41 -3.54 -8.57
CA LEU A 72 -2.91 -3.34 -9.94
C LEU A 72 -3.93 -3.80 -10.97
N LYS A 73 -4.26 -2.89 -11.90
CA LYS A 73 -5.06 -3.20 -13.06
C LYS A 73 -4.47 -2.59 -14.32
N ARG A 74 -4.55 -3.31 -15.43
CA ARG A 74 -4.19 -2.76 -16.74
C ARG A 74 -5.39 -2.04 -17.36
N GLY A 75 -5.29 -0.73 -17.51
CA GLY A 75 -6.31 0.10 -18.13
C GLY A 75 -6.38 -0.02 -19.66
N THR A 76 -7.34 0.67 -20.26
CA THR A 76 -7.62 0.69 -21.71
C THR A 76 -6.45 1.18 -22.57
N GLN A 77 -5.59 2.05 -22.02
CA GLN A 77 -4.36 2.51 -22.67
C GLN A 77 -3.18 1.55 -22.52
N LYS A 78 -3.42 0.30 -22.11
CA LYS A 78 -2.39 -0.73 -21.83
C LYS A 78 -1.40 -0.35 -20.71
N ARG A 79 -1.71 0.67 -19.92
CA ARG A 79 -0.92 1.12 -18.76
C ARG A 79 -1.42 0.48 -17.47
N TRP A 80 -0.49 0.14 -16.58
CA TRP A 80 -0.80 -0.30 -15.22
C TRP A 80 -1.06 0.91 -14.33
N GLY A 81 -2.07 0.79 -13.48
CA GLY A 81 -2.42 1.79 -12.46
C GLY A 81 -2.98 1.11 -11.22
N TRP A 82 -2.92 1.80 -10.09
CA TRP A 82 -3.56 1.35 -8.86
C TRP A 82 -5.06 1.61 -8.89
N SER A 83 -5.83 0.71 -8.28
CA SER A 83 -7.29 0.78 -8.18
C SER A 83 -7.78 2.00 -7.41
N ASN A 84 -6.97 2.51 -6.49
CA ASN A 84 -7.23 3.71 -5.70
C ASN A 84 -6.91 5.02 -6.47
N GLY A 85 -6.39 4.95 -7.69
CA GLY A 85 -6.01 6.11 -8.51
C GLY A 85 -4.62 6.68 -8.26
N ASP A 86 -3.80 6.02 -7.43
CA ASP A 86 -2.40 6.40 -7.22
C ASP A 86 -1.53 6.07 -8.44
N ASP A 87 -0.62 6.98 -8.80
CA ASP A 87 0.29 6.89 -9.95
C ASP A 87 1.72 6.43 -9.55
N THR A 88 1.93 6.04 -8.29
CA THR A 88 3.21 5.51 -7.78
C THR A 88 3.68 4.20 -8.42
N VAL A 89 2.90 3.55 -9.28
CA VAL A 89 3.29 2.33 -10.02
C VAL A 89 4.64 2.49 -10.75
N THR A 90 5.00 3.71 -11.15
CA THR A 90 6.27 4.01 -11.83
C THR A 90 7.50 4.00 -10.92
N GLN A 91 7.31 4.09 -9.59
CA GLN A 91 8.40 4.27 -8.61
C GLN A 91 8.89 2.93 -8.02
N TYR A 92 8.01 1.93 -7.95
CA TYR A 92 8.32 0.58 -7.48
C TYR A 92 7.53 -0.42 -8.32
N SER A 93 8.22 -1.34 -9.02
CA SER A 93 7.58 -2.24 -9.97
C SER A 93 8.33 -3.59 -10.12
N PRO A 94 8.27 -4.47 -9.11
CA PRO A 94 8.96 -5.76 -9.10
C PRO A 94 8.23 -6.81 -9.98
N TRP A 95 8.03 -6.51 -11.26
CA TRP A 95 7.40 -7.44 -12.20
C TRP A 95 8.29 -8.67 -12.43
N SER A 96 7.66 -9.84 -12.54
CA SER A 96 8.36 -11.05 -12.96
C SER A 96 8.90 -10.90 -14.39
N ALA A 97 10.15 -11.29 -14.63
CA ALA A 97 10.72 -11.28 -15.96
C ALA A 97 9.99 -12.25 -16.91
N GLY A 98 9.75 -11.81 -18.16
CA GLY A 98 9.34 -12.72 -19.24
C GLY A 98 7.84 -12.97 -19.42
N HIS A 99 6.95 -12.18 -18.81
CA HIS A 99 5.51 -12.34 -19.04
C HIS A 99 5.01 -11.48 -20.22
N LEU A 100 4.41 -12.11 -21.23
CA LEU A 100 3.72 -11.42 -22.32
C LEU A 100 2.37 -10.92 -21.80
N ILE A 101 2.32 -9.66 -21.37
CA ILE A 101 1.13 -9.06 -20.75
C ILE A 101 -0.01 -8.96 -21.77
N SER A 102 -1.05 -9.78 -21.60
CA SER A 102 -2.25 -9.76 -22.46
C SER A 102 -3.21 -8.62 -22.06
N GLN A 103 -4.20 -8.35 -22.91
CA GLN A 103 -5.24 -7.33 -22.61
C GLN A 103 -6.21 -7.89 -21.56
N ASN A 104 -6.66 -7.07 -20.60
CA ASN A 104 -7.55 -7.44 -19.48
C ASN A 104 -6.93 -8.30 -18.37
N GLU A 105 -5.65 -8.08 -18.07
CA GLU A 105 -5.02 -8.70 -16.91
C GLU A 105 -5.02 -7.76 -15.70
N CYS A 106 -5.13 -8.39 -14.53
CA CYS A 106 -5.04 -7.77 -13.23
C CYS A 106 -3.78 -8.28 -12.52
N GLY A 107 -3.21 -7.46 -11.65
CA GLY A 107 -1.96 -7.79 -10.97
C GLY A 107 -2.21 -8.58 -9.70
N TYR A 108 -1.45 -9.65 -9.52
CA TYR A 108 -1.37 -10.38 -8.25
C TYR A 108 0.05 -10.34 -7.71
N PHE A 109 0.14 -10.42 -6.38
CA PHE A 109 1.38 -10.47 -5.65
C PHE A 109 1.69 -11.92 -5.27
N ASN A 110 2.93 -12.33 -5.49
CA ASN A 110 3.46 -13.60 -5.04
C ASN A 110 4.90 -13.48 -4.56
N PHE A 111 5.11 -13.71 -3.25
CA PHE A 111 6.41 -13.66 -2.56
C PHE A 111 7.32 -12.48 -2.98
N GLY A 112 6.77 -11.25 -3.01
CA GLY A 112 7.54 -10.05 -3.33
C GLY A 112 7.53 -9.65 -4.80
N VAL A 113 6.98 -10.49 -5.68
CA VAL A 113 7.00 -10.28 -7.13
C VAL A 113 5.58 -10.06 -7.63
N TRP A 114 5.43 -9.16 -8.61
CA TRP A 114 4.17 -8.91 -9.29
C TRP A 114 4.06 -9.73 -10.56
N TYR A 115 2.87 -10.26 -10.75
CA TYR A 115 2.49 -11.03 -11.91
C TYR A 115 1.15 -10.52 -12.44
N SER A 116 0.83 -10.85 -13.67
CA SER A 116 -0.46 -10.55 -14.26
C SER A 116 -1.26 -11.84 -14.46
N TYR A 117 -2.58 -11.76 -14.31
CA TYR A 117 -3.48 -12.89 -14.48
C TYR A 117 -4.86 -12.40 -14.92
N PRO A 118 -5.68 -13.22 -15.60
CA PRO A 118 -7.01 -12.80 -16.03
C PRO A 118 -7.85 -12.29 -14.86
N CYS A 119 -8.44 -11.11 -15.00
CA CYS A 119 -9.19 -10.47 -13.91
C CYS A 119 -10.40 -11.28 -13.44
N SER A 120 -10.92 -12.20 -14.27
CA SER A 120 -12.03 -13.10 -13.94
C SER A 120 -11.64 -14.32 -13.10
N SER A 121 -10.34 -14.57 -12.93
CA SER A 121 -9.85 -15.69 -12.12
C SER A 121 -10.06 -15.45 -10.63
N ASN A 122 -10.33 -16.53 -9.89
CA ASN A 122 -10.57 -16.43 -8.46
C ASN A 122 -9.29 -16.64 -7.65
N LEU A 123 -8.78 -15.58 -7.03
CA LEU A 123 -7.64 -15.60 -6.10
C LEU A 123 -8.06 -15.06 -4.74
N TYR A 124 -7.26 -15.37 -3.72
CA TYR A 124 -7.33 -14.63 -2.45
C TYR A 124 -6.96 -13.16 -2.68
N LEU A 125 -7.21 -12.32 -1.68
CA LEU A 125 -7.06 -10.87 -1.82
C LEU A 125 -6.46 -10.27 -0.56
N VAL A 126 -5.76 -9.16 -0.75
CA VAL A 126 -5.30 -8.31 0.35
C VAL A 126 -5.96 -6.95 0.22
N CYS A 127 -6.68 -6.54 1.25
CA CYS A 127 -7.22 -5.20 1.37
C CYS A 127 -6.28 -4.31 2.19
N TYR A 128 -6.38 -3.00 2.03
CA TYR A 128 -5.71 -2.04 2.92
C TYR A 128 -6.68 -1.01 3.48
N ASN A 129 -6.32 -0.43 4.62
CA ASN A 129 -6.91 0.80 5.11
C ASN A 129 -5.96 1.97 4.85
N ALA A 130 -6.47 3.03 4.21
CA ALA A 130 -5.72 4.28 4.14
C ALA A 130 -5.42 4.74 5.57
N SER A 131 -4.21 5.26 5.75
CA SER A 131 -3.90 6.01 6.96
C SER A 131 -4.87 7.19 7.04
N GLU A 132 -5.44 7.41 8.22
CA GLU A 132 -6.40 8.50 8.41
C GLU A 132 -5.75 9.84 8.05
N TYR A 133 -6.32 10.53 7.07
CA TYR A 133 -5.95 11.92 6.79
C TYR A 133 -6.70 12.81 7.77
N ILE A 134 -5.96 13.55 8.59
CA ILE A 134 -6.54 14.59 9.44
C ILE A 134 -6.82 15.80 8.55
N ARG A 135 -8.11 16.03 8.25
CA ARG A 135 -8.54 17.27 7.63
C ARG A 135 -8.64 18.36 8.69
N VAL A 136 -7.88 19.42 8.50
CA VAL A 136 -7.89 20.60 9.37
C VAL A 136 -8.67 21.70 8.66
N ASP A 137 -9.88 21.99 9.11
CA ASP A 137 -10.76 23.02 8.53
C ASP A 137 -10.40 24.44 9.01
N ILE A 138 -9.11 24.76 8.97
CA ILE A 138 -8.59 26.10 9.26
C ILE A 138 -7.95 26.63 7.99
N ARG A 139 -8.41 27.80 7.52
CA ARG A 139 -7.80 28.46 6.36
C ARG A 139 -6.37 28.89 6.72
N LYS A 140 -5.40 28.33 6.02
CA LYS A 140 -3.97 28.63 6.14
C LYS A 140 -3.39 28.77 4.74
N ASN A 141 -2.35 29.58 4.57
CA ASN A 141 -1.56 29.51 3.34
C ASN A 141 -0.72 28.21 3.33
N TRP A 142 -0.12 27.87 2.18
CA TRP A 142 0.61 26.61 2.04
C TRP A 142 1.71 26.42 3.09
N THR A 143 2.51 27.45 3.33
CA THR A 143 3.63 27.41 4.28
C THR A 143 3.12 27.20 5.71
N GLU A 144 2.07 27.93 6.09
CA GLU A 144 1.42 27.81 7.40
C GLU A 144 0.75 26.45 7.58
N ALA A 145 0.08 25.92 6.55
CA ALA A 145 -0.55 24.61 6.60
C ALA A 145 0.50 23.50 6.75
N GLN A 146 1.57 23.57 5.96
CA GLN A 146 2.68 22.61 6.05
C GLN A 146 3.35 22.67 7.42
N HIS A 147 3.65 23.86 7.91
CA HIS A 147 4.25 24.07 9.22
C HIS A 147 3.33 23.56 10.34
N TYR A 148 2.04 23.90 10.28
CA TYR A 148 1.03 23.45 11.22
C TYR A 148 0.93 21.93 11.26
N CYS A 149 0.81 21.27 10.10
CA CYS A 149 0.78 19.81 10.03
C CYS A 149 2.08 19.21 10.58
N ARG A 150 3.27 19.73 10.23
CA ARG A 150 4.54 19.21 10.76
C ARG A 150 4.66 19.32 12.28
N GLN A 151 4.13 20.39 12.87
CA GLN A 151 4.17 20.63 14.30
C GLN A 151 3.11 19.85 15.09
N ASN A 152 1.89 19.76 14.55
CA ASN A 152 0.73 19.24 15.28
C ASN A 152 0.34 17.82 14.86
N HIS A 153 0.75 17.40 13.66
CA HIS A 153 0.41 16.13 13.02
C HIS A 153 1.67 15.54 12.36
N ILE A 154 2.61 15.08 13.18
CA ILE A 154 3.92 14.59 12.73
C ILE A 154 3.75 13.62 11.56
N ARG A 155 4.15 14.06 10.35
CA ARG A 155 4.36 13.19 9.20
C ARG A 155 5.38 12.15 9.61
N ARG A 156 4.96 10.91 9.78
CA ARG A 156 5.90 9.79 9.81
C ARG A 156 6.39 9.60 8.37
N SER A 157 7.69 9.78 8.20
CA SER A 157 8.42 10.03 6.96
C SER A 157 8.11 9.05 5.83
N GLY A 158 8.13 9.56 4.58
CA GLY A 158 8.58 8.75 3.46
C GLY A 158 7.75 8.74 2.17
N HIS A 159 7.06 9.81 1.78
CA HIS A 159 6.79 10.09 0.35
C HIS A 159 6.54 11.59 0.16
N HIS A 160 7.28 12.20 -0.76
CA HIS A 160 6.95 13.51 -1.28
C HIS A 160 5.64 13.36 -2.07
N PRO A 161 4.60 14.16 -1.82
CA PRO A 161 3.65 14.44 -2.89
C PRO A 161 4.45 15.22 -3.93
N GLN A 162 4.82 14.55 -5.02
CA GLN A 162 5.10 15.27 -6.25
C GLN A 162 3.77 15.86 -6.70
N LEU A 163 3.79 17.18 -6.85
CA LEU A 163 2.78 17.96 -7.56
C LEU A 163 2.70 17.49 -9.03
#